data_AF-A0A315VV81-F1
#
_entry.id   AF-A0A315VV81-F1
#
_cell.length_a   1.000
_cell.length_b   1.000
_cell.length_c   1.000
_cell.angle_alpha   90.00
_cell.angle_beta   90.00
_cell.angle_gamma   90.00
#
_symmetry.space_group_name_H-M   'P 1'
#
loop_
_entity.id
_entity.type
_entity.pdbx_description
1 polymer ?
#
loop_
_entity_poly.entity_id
_entity_poly.type
_entity_poly.pdbx_seq_one_letter_code
_entity_poly.pdbx_strand_id
1 'polypeptide(L)'
;MQLFLRGQNTHTLEVTGQETVGQIKYFKDELTLVVFQAHAQALEGLLVEDQVLLLAGCPLEDDASLATCGVTEHCTLEVAGRLLGGKVHGSLARAGKVRGQTPKVDKQEKKKKKTGRAKRRIQYNRRFVNVVPTFGKKKGPNANS
;
A
#
# COMPACT_ATOMS: atom_id res chain seq x y z
N MET A 1 -23.96 -18.69 22.13
CA MET A 1 -22.90 -17.95 22.83
C MET A 1 -23.31 -16.50 22.97
N GLN A 2 -23.16 -15.94 24.18
CA GLN A 2 -23.42 -14.53 24.43
C GLN A 2 -22.17 -13.69 24.11
N LEU A 3 -22.35 -12.53 23.48
CA LEU A 3 -21.30 -11.58 23.11
C LEU A 3 -21.61 -10.19 23.64
N PHE A 4 -20.57 -9.39 23.82
CA PHE A 4 -20.69 -7.97 24.16
C PHE A 4 -20.20 -7.12 23.00
N LEU A 5 -21.02 -6.21 22.49
CA LEU A 5 -20.65 -5.23 21.48
C LEU A 5 -20.43 -3.88 22.17
N ARG A 6 -19.24 -3.32 22.05
CA ARG A 6 -18.83 -2.07 22.69
C ARG A 6 -18.62 -0.98 21.63
N GLY A 7 -19.51 0.01 21.63
CA GLY A 7 -19.35 1.29 20.95
C GLY A 7 -19.32 2.43 21.97
N GLN A 8 -20.16 3.46 21.78
CA GLN A 8 -20.46 4.43 22.83
C GLN A 8 -21.15 3.77 24.04
N ASN A 9 -21.98 2.76 23.77
CA ASN A 9 -22.65 1.94 24.77
C ASN A 9 -22.25 0.47 24.61
N THR A 10 -22.49 -0.33 25.65
CA THR A 10 -22.26 -1.78 25.63
C THR A 10 -23.59 -2.51 25.46
N HIS A 11 -23.61 -3.48 24.54
CA HIS A 11 -24.80 -4.22 24.17
C HIS A 11 -24.53 -5.72 24.20
N THR A 12 -25.52 -6.50 24.60
CA THR A 12 -25.43 -7.96 24.62
C THR A 12 -26.10 -8.55 23.39
N LEU A 13 -25.42 -9.51 22.75
CA LEU A 13 -25.92 -10.22 21.58
C LEU A 13 -25.83 -11.72 21.83
N GLU A 14 -26.89 -12.47 21.52
CA GLU A 14 -26.85 -13.93 21.50
C GLU A 14 -26.69 -14.41 20.05
N VAL A 15 -25.67 -15.23 19.83
CA VAL A 15 -25.34 -15.80 18.50
C VAL A 15 -25.08 -17.30 18.61
N THR A 16 -25.20 -18.03 17.51
CA THR A 16 -24.90 -19.47 17.45
C THR A 16 -23.40 -19.76 17.30
N GLY A 17 -22.61 -18.77 16.88
CA GLY A 17 -21.17 -18.87 16.63
C GLY A 17 -20.80 -19.28 15.20
N GLN A 18 -21.80 -19.63 14.38
CA GLN A 18 -21.63 -19.94 12.95
C GLN A 18 -21.84 -18.72 12.05
N GLU A 19 -22.34 -17.62 12.61
CA GLU A 19 -22.57 -16.39 11.89
C GLU A 19 -21.26 -15.77 11.39
N THR A 20 -21.35 -15.08 10.25
CA THR A 20 -20.26 -14.23 9.79
C THR A 20 -20.27 -12.88 10.50
N VAL A 21 -19.11 -12.24 10.53
CA VAL A 21 -18.94 -10.89 11.09
C VAL A 21 -19.88 -9.90 10.39
N GLY A 22 -20.06 -10.03 9.07
CA GLY A 22 -21.01 -9.25 8.30
C GLY A 22 -22.46 -9.50 8.72
N GLN A 23 -22.84 -10.75 8.97
CA GLN A 23 -24.20 -11.05 9.47
C GLN A 23 -24.50 -10.36 10.80
N ILE A 24 -23.52 -10.22 11.70
CA ILE A 24 -23.68 -9.46 12.95
C ILE A 24 -23.96 -7.99 12.68
N LYS A 25 -23.35 -7.40 11.65
CA LYS A 25 -23.63 -6.01 11.23
C LYS A 25 -25.03 -5.86 10.61
N TYR A 26 -25.51 -6.90 9.90
CA TYR A 26 -26.73 -6.87 9.09
C TYR A 26 -27.95 -7.58 9.71
N PHE A 27 -27.85 -8.10 10.94
CA PHE A 27 -28.89 -8.95 11.54
C PHE A 27 -30.26 -8.23 11.55
N LYS A 28 -31.17 -8.71 10.70
CA LYS A 28 -32.58 -8.32 10.59
C LYS A 28 -33.39 -9.55 10.94
N ASP A 29 -33.93 -9.62 12.15
CA ASP A 29 -35.04 -10.53 12.42
C ASP A 29 -36.08 -9.85 13.34
N GLU A 30 -37.34 -10.14 13.04
CA GLU A 30 -38.55 -9.34 13.27
C GLU A 30 -38.93 -8.98 14.72
N LEU A 31 -38.14 -9.31 15.74
CA LEU A 31 -38.60 -9.16 17.13
C LEU A 31 -37.61 -8.59 18.14
N THR A 32 -36.38 -8.25 17.75
CA THR A 32 -35.41 -7.69 18.72
C THR A 32 -34.80 -6.40 18.20
N LEU A 33 -35.65 -5.38 18.24
CA LEU A 33 -35.30 -3.99 18.02
C LEU A 33 -34.52 -3.48 19.23
N VAL A 34 -33.20 -3.64 19.27
CA VAL A 34 -32.31 -2.65 19.91
C VAL A 34 -30.92 -2.76 19.26
N VAL A 35 -30.30 -1.59 19.03
CA VAL A 35 -28.87 -1.32 18.86
C VAL A 35 -28.37 -0.93 17.47
N PHE A 36 -28.35 -1.80 16.45
CA PHE A 36 -27.51 -1.47 15.28
C PHE A 36 -28.16 -0.54 14.23
N GLN A 37 -29.41 -0.77 13.83
CA GLN A 37 -30.03 0.00 12.73
C GLN A 37 -30.58 1.38 13.15
N ALA A 38 -31.11 1.53 14.37
CA ALA A 38 -31.76 2.78 14.80
C ALA A 38 -30.92 3.61 15.78
N HIS A 39 -29.95 3.01 16.48
CA HIS A 39 -29.11 3.72 17.46
C HIS A 39 -27.72 4.05 16.90
N ALA A 40 -27.07 3.20 16.11
CA ALA A 40 -25.75 3.55 15.56
C ALA A 40 -25.82 4.73 14.57
N GLN A 41 -26.86 4.83 13.75
CA GLN A 41 -27.03 5.95 12.83
C GLN A 41 -27.48 7.25 13.53
N ALA A 42 -28.16 7.15 14.69
CA ALA A 42 -28.67 8.31 15.44
C ALA A 42 -27.75 8.77 16.61
N LEU A 43 -26.94 7.88 17.20
CA LEU A 43 -26.03 8.17 18.32
C LEU A 43 -24.55 8.23 17.88
N GLU A 44 -24.15 7.44 16.88
CA GLU A 44 -22.73 7.34 16.45
C GLU A 44 -22.47 7.93 15.06
N GLY A 45 -23.52 8.09 14.24
CA GLY A 45 -23.44 8.76 12.93
C GLY A 45 -22.67 7.98 11.85
N LEU A 46 -22.42 6.68 12.05
CA LEU A 46 -21.68 5.83 11.12
C LEU A 46 -22.63 4.98 10.27
N LEU A 47 -22.38 4.93 8.96
CA LEU A 47 -23.03 3.98 8.07
C LEU A 47 -22.55 2.56 8.39
N VAL A 48 -23.41 1.55 8.21
CA VAL A 48 -23.08 0.13 8.45
C VAL A 48 -21.86 -0.30 7.62
N GLU A 49 -21.75 0.24 6.40
CA GLU A 49 -20.62 0.00 5.48
C GLU A 49 -19.28 0.54 6.02
N ASP A 50 -19.33 1.58 6.86
CA ASP A 50 -18.16 2.21 7.45
C ASP A 50 -17.79 1.60 8.81
N GLN A 51 -18.59 0.67 9.34
CA GLN A 51 -18.31 0.04 10.63
C GLN A 51 -17.32 -1.12 10.49
N VAL A 52 -16.43 -1.24 11.47
CA VAL A 52 -15.47 -2.33 11.62
C VAL A 52 -15.64 -2.91 13.01
N LEU A 53 -15.79 -4.23 13.07
CA LEU A 53 -15.76 -4.96 14.33
C LEU A 53 -14.32 -5.34 14.64
N LEU A 54 -13.88 -5.11 15.87
CA LEU A 54 -12.53 -5.38 16.34
C LEU A 54 -12.59 -6.39 17.47
N LEU A 55 -11.73 -7.42 17.42
CA LEU A 55 -11.46 -8.29 18.56
C LEU A 55 -10.04 -8.00 19.06
N ALA A 56 -9.91 -7.55 20.31
CA ALA A 56 -8.62 -7.18 20.90
C ALA A 56 -7.81 -6.17 20.05
N GLY A 57 -8.50 -5.23 19.39
CA GLY A 57 -7.90 -4.22 18.50
C GLY A 57 -7.57 -4.71 17.09
N CYS A 58 -7.84 -5.98 16.76
CA CYS A 58 -7.67 -6.52 15.41
C CYS A 58 -8.98 -6.43 14.62
N PRO A 59 -8.99 -5.76 13.45
CA PRO A 59 -10.20 -5.62 12.64
C PRO A 59 -10.58 -6.97 12.03
N LEU A 60 -11.85 -7.33 12.15
CA LEU A 60 -12.41 -8.56 11.60
C LEU A 60 -12.96 -8.31 10.19
N GLU A 61 -12.79 -9.31 9.32
CA GLU A 61 -13.33 -9.30 7.97
C GLU A 61 -14.79 -9.76 7.95
N ASP A 62 -15.61 -9.11 7.13
CA ASP A 62 -17.07 -9.32 7.11
C ASP A 62 -17.46 -10.74 6.67
N ASP A 63 -16.66 -11.38 5.83
CA ASP A 63 -16.91 -12.73 5.32
C ASP A 63 -16.43 -13.83 6.28
N ALA A 64 -15.63 -13.49 7.29
CA ALA A 64 -15.10 -14.46 8.23
C ALA A 64 -16.17 -14.89 9.25
N SER A 65 -16.18 -16.18 9.58
CA SER A 65 -17.04 -16.70 10.65
C SER A 65 -16.51 -16.33 12.03
N LEU A 66 -17.42 -16.11 12.98
CA LEU A 66 -17.07 -15.80 14.37
C LEU A 66 -16.08 -16.80 14.98
N ALA A 67 -16.32 -18.09 14.75
CA ALA A 67 -15.44 -19.16 15.22
C ALA A 67 -14.02 -19.05 14.65
N THR A 68 -13.87 -18.70 13.38
CA THR A 68 -12.54 -18.58 12.72
C THR A 68 -11.80 -17.34 13.21
N CYS A 69 -12.53 -16.28 13.55
CA CYS A 69 -11.99 -15.06 14.14
C CYS A 69 -11.55 -15.22 15.61
N GLY A 70 -11.73 -16.42 16.21
CA GLY A 70 -11.41 -16.67 17.62
C GLY A 70 -12.38 -16.00 18.58
N VAL A 71 -13.58 -15.65 18.12
CA VAL A 71 -14.63 -15.10 18.98
C VAL A 71 -15.26 -16.26 19.76
N THR A 72 -15.26 -16.13 21.08
CA THR A 72 -15.78 -17.15 22.01
C THR A 72 -16.88 -16.55 22.90
N GLU A 73 -17.50 -17.38 23.73
CA GLU A 73 -18.53 -16.93 24.65
C GLU A 73 -17.99 -15.85 25.61
N HIS A 74 -18.81 -14.83 25.84
CA HIS A 74 -18.49 -13.63 26.62
C HIS A 74 -17.37 -12.74 26.04
N CYS A 75 -16.99 -12.92 24.76
CA CYS A 75 -16.08 -11.98 24.10
C CYS A 75 -16.71 -10.60 23.92
N THR A 76 -15.87 -9.57 24.05
CA THR A 76 -16.23 -8.18 23.74
C THR A 76 -15.66 -7.78 22.39
N LEU A 77 -16.52 -7.40 21.45
CA LEU A 77 -16.14 -6.82 20.17
C LEU A 77 -16.28 -5.31 20.24
N GLU A 78 -15.29 -4.58 19.75
CA GLU A 78 -15.36 -3.13 19.65
C GLU A 78 -15.87 -2.72 18.27
N VAL A 79 -16.80 -1.76 18.25
CA VAL A 79 -17.34 -1.18 17.02
C VAL A 79 -16.59 0.13 16.78
N ALA A 80 -15.93 0.24 15.63
CA ALA A 80 -15.23 1.45 15.21
C ALA A 80 -15.63 1.86 13.79
N GLY A 81 -15.64 3.17 13.52
CA GLY A 81 -15.79 3.69 12.17
C GLY A 81 -14.47 3.69 11.40
N ARG A 82 -14.51 3.33 10.11
CA ARG A 82 -13.41 3.59 9.18
C ARG A 82 -13.24 5.10 9.03
N LEU A 83 -12.05 5.61 9.34
CA LEU A 83 -11.73 7.00 9.03
C LEU A 83 -11.56 7.15 7.52
N LEU A 84 -12.47 7.87 6.86
CA LEU A 84 -12.29 8.31 5.49
C LEU A 84 -11.18 9.39 5.46
N GLY A 85 -10.11 9.12 4.71
CA GLY A 85 -9.07 10.12 4.45
C GLY A 85 -7.89 10.09 5.42
N GLY A 86 -7.09 9.03 5.37
CA GLY A 86 -5.69 9.11 5.75
C GLY A 86 -4.93 9.97 4.74
N LYS A 87 -4.17 10.96 5.21
CA LYS A 87 -3.31 11.80 4.36
C LYS A 87 -2.24 10.93 3.71
N VAL A 88 -2.45 10.44 2.49
CA VAL A 88 -1.41 9.75 1.72
C VAL A 88 -0.30 10.75 1.43
N HIS A 89 0.78 10.70 2.22
CA HIS A 89 1.91 11.60 2.05
C HIS A 89 2.67 11.20 0.79
N GLY A 90 2.82 12.16 -0.13
CA GLY A 90 3.59 11.99 -1.38
C GLY A 90 2.70 11.95 -2.61
N SER A 91 2.07 13.08 -2.95
CA SER A 91 1.26 13.17 -4.15
C SER A 91 2.11 12.92 -5.42
N LEU A 92 1.49 12.26 -6.40
CA LEU A 92 2.09 12.00 -7.72
C LEU A 92 2.22 13.26 -8.58
N ALA A 93 1.85 14.43 -8.06
CA ALA A 93 1.84 15.72 -8.76
C ALA A 93 3.20 16.14 -9.33
N ARG A 94 4.31 15.56 -8.85
CA ARG A 94 5.67 15.85 -9.33
C ARG A 94 6.26 14.77 -10.24
N ALA A 95 5.50 13.72 -10.56
CA ALA A 95 5.97 12.65 -11.42
C ALA A 95 6.33 13.21 -12.81
N GLY A 96 7.57 12.95 -13.27
CA GLY A 96 8.02 13.38 -14.59
C GLY A 96 8.42 14.86 -14.72
N LYS A 97 8.33 15.67 -13.66
CA LYS A 97 8.66 17.11 -13.69
C LYS A 97 10.03 17.39 -14.32
N VAL A 98 11.07 16.68 -13.88
CA VAL A 98 12.43 16.87 -14.38
C VAL A 98 12.55 16.46 -15.85
N ARG A 99 11.96 15.32 -16.23
CA ARG A 99 11.97 14.82 -17.61
C ARG A 99 11.27 15.78 -18.58
N GLY A 100 10.20 16.46 -18.15
CA GLY A 100 9.48 17.45 -18.95
C GLY A 100 10.19 18.82 -19.02
N GLN A 101 10.93 19.20 -17.98
CA GLN A 101 11.67 20.46 -17.95
C GLN A 101 13.00 20.40 -18.73
N THR A 102 13.65 19.23 -18.80
CA THR A 102 14.91 19.11 -19.52
C THR A 102 14.70 19.28 -21.03
N PRO A 103 15.44 20.18 -21.71
CA PRO A 103 15.32 20.35 -23.15
C PRO A 103 15.64 19.05 -23.89
N LYS A 104 14.84 18.72 -24.90
CA LYS A 104 15.03 17.51 -25.69
C LYS A 104 16.14 17.73 -26.72
N VAL A 105 17.37 17.36 -26.35
CA VAL A 105 18.51 17.42 -27.27
C VAL A 105 18.45 16.26 -28.26
N ASP A 106 18.40 16.57 -29.56
CA ASP A 106 18.43 15.59 -30.63
C ASP A 106 19.77 14.87 -30.72
N LYS A 107 19.72 13.60 -31.13
CA LYS A 107 20.93 12.81 -31.34
C LYS A 107 21.62 13.27 -32.62
N GLN A 108 22.79 13.86 -32.48
CA GLN A 108 23.67 14.12 -33.62
C GLN A 108 24.09 12.81 -34.31
N GLU A 109 24.15 12.82 -35.63
CA GLU A 109 24.66 11.70 -36.40
C GLU A 109 26.15 11.48 -36.10
N LYS A 110 26.49 10.29 -35.62
CA LYS A 110 27.88 9.89 -35.34
C LYS A 110 28.24 8.70 -36.21
N LYS A 111 29.46 8.71 -36.76
CA LYS A 111 30.00 7.58 -37.53
C LYS A 111 29.82 6.27 -36.74
N LYS A 112 29.28 5.25 -37.40
CA LYS A 112 29.09 3.92 -36.80
C LYS A 112 30.44 3.40 -36.30
N LYS A 113 30.50 3.02 -35.02
CA LYS A 113 31.70 2.45 -34.42
C LYS A 113 31.93 1.05 -35.00
N LYS A 114 33.16 0.74 -35.42
CA LYS A 114 33.54 -0.65 -35.78
C LYS A 114 33.28 -1.58 -34.58
N THR A 115 32.91 -2.82 -34.87
CA THR A 115 32.59 -3.86 -33.87
C THR A 115 33.55 -5.06 -34.00
N GLY A 116 33.45 -6.02 -33.08
CA GLY A 116 34.22 -7.28 -33.13
C GLY A 116 35.75 -7.11 -33.11
N ARG A 117 36.44 -7.97 -33.87
CA ARG A 117 37.91 -8.00 -33.96
C ARG A 117 38.50 -6.66 -34.39
N ALA A 118 37.85 -5.97 -35.32
CA ALA A 118 38.30 -4.65 -35.80
C ALA A 118 38.32 -3.61 -34.66
N LYS A 119 37.28 -3.61 -33.81
CA LYS A 119 37.24 -2.72 -32.62
C LYS A 119 38.34 -3.05 -31.62
N ARG A 120 38.59 -4.35 -31.37
CA ARG A 120 39.63 -4.81 -30.43
C ARG A 120 41.03 -4.40 -30.89
N ARG A 121 41.33 -4.54 -32.19
CA ARG A 121 42.61 -4.07 -32.77
C ARG A 121 42.81 -2.57 -32.56
N ILE A 122 41.79 -1.75 -32.82
CA ILE A 122 41.86 -0.29 -32.59
C ILE A 122 42.09 0.02 -31.10
N GLN A 123 41.42 -0.69 -30.20
CA GLN A 123 41.58 -0.50 -28.75
C GLN A 123 43.00 -0.86 -28.26
N TYR A 124 43.57 -1.95 -28.77
CA TYR A 124 44.95 -2.36 -28.45
C TYR A 124 45.95 -1.30 -28.91
N ASN A 125 45.87 -0.89 -30.19
CA ASN A 125 46.75 0.14 -30.73
C ASN A 125 46.65 1.44 -29.92
N ARG A 126 45.44 1.89 -29.55
CA ARG A 126 45.24 3.11 -28.75
C ARG A 126 45.77 3.00 -27.32
N ARG A 127 45.84 1.80 -26.74
CA ARG A 127 46.23 1.61 -25.32
C ARG A 127 47.70 1.25 -25.11
N PHE A 128 48.32 0.60 -26.09
CA PHE A 128 49.64 0.00 -25.93
C PHE A 128 50.62 0.46 -27.01
N VAL A 129 50.24 0.42 -28.29
CA VAL A 129 51.16 0.74 -29.39
C VAL A 129 51.39 2.24 -29.53
N ASN A 130 50.30 3.02 -29.54
CA ASN A 130 50.34 4.46 -29.80
C ASN A 130 50.53 5.31 -28.53
N VAL A 131 50.65 4.67 -27.36
CA VAL A 131 50.83 5.40 -26.10
C VAL A 131 52.32 5.61 -25.86
N VAL A 132 52.76 6.87 -25.87
CA VAL A 132 54.11 7.26 -25.44
C VAL A 132 54.08 7.50 -23.93
N PRO A 133 54.98 6.88 -23.13
CA PRO A 133 55.08 7.16 -21.70
C PRO A 133 55.58 8.59 -21.50
N THR A 134 54.67 9.50 -21.15
CA THR A 134 55.02 10.86 -20.73
C THR A 134 55.27 10.89 -19.23
N PHE A 135 56.22 11.71 -18.78
CA PHE A 135 56.48 11.91 -17.36
C PHE A 135 55.25 12.55 -16.68
N GLY A 136 54.96 12.14 -15.43
CA GLY A 136 53.80 12.63 -14.67
C GLY A 136 52.57 11.72 -14.69
N LYS A 137 51.43 12.23 -14.20
CA LYS A 137 50.20 11.43 -14.00
C LYS A 137 49.54 11.07 -15.34
N LYS A 138 49.34 9.78 -15.60
CA LYS A 138 48.70 9.28 -16.81
C LYS A 138 47.29 9.86 -16.99
N LYS A 139 47.06 10.61 -18.08
CA LYS A 139 45.73 11.14 -18.42
C LYS A 139 44.76 10.00 -18.77
N GLY A 140 43.53 10.12 -18.28
CA GLY A 140 42.46 9.16 -18.54
C GLY A 140 41.92 9.26 -19.98
N PRO A 141 41.30 8.19 -20.51
CA PRO A 141 40.81 8.15 -21.89
C PRO A 141 39.58 9.04 -22.18
N ASN A 142 39.00 9.68 -21.17
CA ASN A 142 37.86 10.60 -21.28
C ASN A 142 38.11 11.88 -20.45
N ALA A 143 39.37 12.32 -20.37
CA ALA A 143 39.72 13.59 -19.75
C ALA A 143 39.35 14.73 -20.71
N ASN A 144 38.57 15.69 -20.22
CA ASN A 144 38.10 16.86 -21.00
C ASN A 144 38.96 18.11 -20.78
N SER A 145 40.11 17.95 -20.10
CA SER A 145 41.08 18.99 -19.75
C SER A 145 42.19 19.14 -20.80
#